data_AF-A0A9J7HUA9-F1
#
_entry.id   AF-A0A9J7HUA9-F1
#
_cell.length_a   1.000
_cell.length_b   1.000
_cell.length_c   1.000
_cell.angle_alpha   90.00
_cell.angle_beta   90.00
_cell.angle_gamma   90.00
#
_symmetry.space_group_name_H-M   'P 1'
#
loop_
_entity.id
_entity.type
_entity.pdbx_description
1 polymer ?
#
loop_
_entity_poly.entity_id
_entity_poly.type
_entity_poly.pdbx_seq_one_letter_code
_entity_poly.pdbx_strand_id
1 'polypeptide(L)'
;MVNFSGIWTAVEWDDESFIKFFAAMGIPEPKMALDLFKSAEKHEIIDKGDTVIFRIPDPESEGGKRDILFKVGEESVAVGPIGVPIKKFTTKEGNKLIFHETAPNGAKNITVRELQGDKMILTKTDVVSGVTGICVCKREESKL
;
A
#
# COMPACT_ATOMS: atom_id res chain seq x y z
N MET A 1 17.22 8.16 -11.27
CA MET A 1 15.82 8.20 -10.78
C MET A 1 15.58 6.91 -10.01
N VAL A 2 14.99 6.98 -8.81
CA VAL A 2 14.73 5.79 -8.00
C VAL A 2 13.67 4.94 -8.70
N ASN A 3 13.89 3.62 -8.79
CA ASN A 3 12.98 2.67 -9.42
C ASN A 3 12.36 1.76 -8.36
N PHE A 4 11.05 1.86 -8.19
CA PHE A 4 10.28 1.03 -7.26
C PHE A 4 9.90 -0.34 -7.84
N SER A 5 10.18 -0.58 -9.13
CA SER A 5 9.77 -1.79 -9.82
C SER A 5 10.35 -3.05 -9.17
N GLY A 6 9.50 -4.07 -9.06
CA GLY A 6 9.88 -5.35 -8.50
C GLY A 6 8.70 -6.05 -7.85
N ILE A 7 8.91 -7.32 -7.54
CA ILE A 7 8.02 -8.10 -6.69
C ILE A 7 8.49 -7.90 -5.26
N TRP A 8 7.58 -7.46 -4.39
CA TRP A 8 7.84 -7.15 -3.01
C TRP A 8 6.97 -8.04 -2.12
N THR A 9 7.60 -8.64 -1.13
CA THR A 9 6.92 -9.49 -0.14
C THR A 9 7.16 -8.92 1.23
N ALA A 10 6.09 -8.67 1.99
CA ALA A 10 6.21 -8.28 3.38
C ALA A 10 6.82 -9.43 4.19
N VAL A 11 7.90 -9.14 4.92
CA VAL A 11 8.67 -10.13 5.70
C VAL A 11 8.71 -9.84 7.19
N GLU A 12 8.41 -8.61 7.59
CA GLU A 12 8.29 -8.19 8.98
C GLU A 12 7.04 -7.34 9.13
N TRP A 13 6.22 -7.64 10.13
CA TRP A 13 4.95 -6.99 10.41
C TRP A 13 4.91 -6.52 11.85
N ASP A 14 4.45 -5.28 12.08
CA ASP A 14 4.02 -4.82 13.39
C ASP A 14 2.48 -4.85 13.45
N ASP A 15 1.94 -6.01 13.82
CA ASP A 15 0.50 -6.26 13.87
C ASP A 15 -0.23 -5.31 14.82
N GLU A 16 0.37 -5.00 15.98
CA GLU A 16 -0.22 -4.10 16.95
C GLU A 16 -0.35 -2.68 16.37
N SER A 17 0.67 -2.20 15.66
CA SER A 17 0.66 -0.89 15.01
C SER A 17 -0.45 -0.81 13.95
N PHE A 18 -0.61 -1.86 13.12
CA PHE A 18 -1.67 -1.88 12.12
C PHE A 18 -3.06 -1.99 12.73
N ILE A 19 -3.26 -2.80 13.77
CA ILE A 19 -4.54 -2.88 14.47
C ILE A 19 -4.92 -1.50 15.04
N LYS A 20 -3.97 -0.80 15.66
CA LYS A 20 -4.18 0.58 16.16
C LYS A 20 -4.50 1.54 15.02
N PHE A 21 -3.79 1.45 13.89
CA PHE A 21 -4.05 2.26 12.70
C PHE A 21 -5.45 2.03 12.14
N PHE A 22 -5.88 0.78 11.94
CA PHE A 22 -7.20 0.48 11.42
C PHE A 22 -8.32 0.90 12.38
N ALA A 23 -8.09 0.77 13.70
CA ALA A 23 -9.00 1.30 14.70
C ALA A 23 -9.10 2.84 14.62
N ALA A 24 -7.98 3.54 14.47
CA ALA A 24 -7.94 5.00 14.30
C ALA A 24 -8.65 5.47 13.02
N MET A 25 -8.56 4.69 11.94
CA MET A 25 -9.30 4.91 10.70
C MET A 25 -10.82 4.64 10.83
N GLY A 26 -11.30 4.23 12.01
CA GLY A 26 -12.70 3.96 12.30
C GLY A 26 -13.19 2.64 11.70
N ILE A 27 -12.31 1.68 11.44
CA ILE A 27 -12.72 0.36 10.94
C ILE A 27 -13.33 -0.46 12.09
N PRO A 28 -14.56 -0.99 11.96
CA PRO A 28 -15.23 -1.73 13.03
C PRO A 28 -14.52 -3.02 13.46
N GLU A 29 -13.87 -3.71 12.52
CA GLU A 29 -13.13 -4.95 12.75
C GLU A 29 -11.65 -4.79 12.33
N PRO A 30 -10.81 -4.13 13.14
CA PRO A 30 -9.42 -3.83 12.78
C PRO A 30 -8.55 -5.06 12.51
N LYS A 31 -8.82 -6.18 13.21
CA LYS A 31 -8.10 -7.44 13.01
C LYS A 31 -8.41 -8.06 11.65
N MET A 32 -9.70 -8.13 11.29
CA MET A 32 -10.12 -8.60 9.96
C MET A 32 -9.54 -7.74 8.85
N ALA A 33 -9.48 -6.41 9.04
CA ALA A 33 -8.85 -5.51 8.08
C ALA A 33 -7.34 -5.75 7.94
N LEU A 34 -6.64 -6.08 9.04
CA LEU A 34 -5.24 -6.50 8.97
C LEU A 34 -5.09 -7.82 8.21
N ASP A 35 -5.92 -8.82 8.47
CA ASP A 35 -5.86 -10.11 7.77
C ASP A 35 -6.09 -9.94 6.25
N LEU A 36 -7.07 -9.13 5.87
CA LEU A 36 -7.30 -8.75 4.47
C LEU A 36 -6.11 -7.98 3.88
N PHE A 37 -5.52 -7.06 4.64
CA PHE A 37 -4.34 -6.34 4.16
C PHE A 37 -3.13 -7.27 3.97
N LYS A 38 -2.94 -8.24 4.86
CA LYS A 38 -1.91 -9.28 4.73
C LYS A 38 -2.13 -10.23 3.55
N SER A 39 -3.36 -10.40 3.07
CA SER A 39 -3.60 -11.18 1.83
C SER A 39 -2.90 -10.58 0.59
N ALA A 40 -2.54 -9.30 0.63
CA ALA A 40 -1.74 -8.62 -0.38
C ALA A 40 -0.27 -8.46 0.02
N GLU A 41 0.24 -9.33 0.92
CA GLU A 41 1.63 -9.31 1.41
C GLU A 41 2.65 -9.33 0.27
N LYS A 42 2.34 -10.09 -0.80
CA LYS A 42 3.10 -10.17 -2.03
C LYS A 42 2.43 -9.32 -3.10
N HIS A 43 3.15 -8.33 -3.60
CA HIS A 43 2.67 -7.43 -4.62
C HIS A 43 3.79 -7.05 -5.59
N GLU A 44 3.43 -6.80 -6.83
CA GLU A 44 4.36 -6.29 -7.83
C GLU A 44 4.10 -4.80 -8.03
N ILE A 45 5.19 -4.03 -8.07
CA ILE A 45 5.17 -2.63 -8.49
C ILE A 45 5.80 -2.58 -9.87
N ILE A 46 5.12 -1.91 -10.81
CA ILE A 46 5.64 -1.59 -12.13
C ILE A 46 5.71 -0.06 -12.23
N ASP A 47 6.91 0.48 -12.14
CA ASP A 47 7.17 1.90 -12.16
C ASP A 47 7.56 2.36 -13.58
N LYS A 48 6.70 3.15 -14.22
CA LYS A 48 6.90 3.73 -15.55
C LYS A 48 7.27 5.22 -15.52
N GLY A 49 7.63 5.75 -14.36
CA GLY A 49 7.94 7.17 -14.17
C GLY A 49 6.70 8.00 -13.80
N ASP A 50 5.84 8.28 -14.78
CA ASP A 50 4.59 9.06 -14.62
C ASP A 50 3.42 8.21 -14.12
N THR A 51 3.51 6.89 -14.29
CA THR A 51 2.49 5.91 -13.95
C THR A 51 3.12 4.83 -13.09
N VAL A 52 2.44 4.48 -11.99
CA VAL A 52 2.80 3.36 -11.14
C VAL A 52 1.65 2.37 -11.14
N ILE A 53 1.95 1.11 -11.46
CA ILE A 53 0.97 0.02 -11.44
C ILE A 53 1.27 -0.86 -10.24
N PHE A 54 0.26 -1.08 -9.41
CA PHE A 54 0.28 -2.07 -8.34
C PHE A 54 -0.47 -3.29 -8.81
N ARG A 55 0.25 -4.40 -8.96
CA ARG A 55 -0.35 -5.69 -9.24
C ARG A 55 -0.41 -6.49 -7.95
N ILE A 56 -1.64 -6.79 -7.52
CA ILE A 56 -1.92 -7.56 -6.30
C ILE A 56 -2.73 -8.81 -6.65
N PRO A 57 -2.78 -9.82 -5.77
CA PRO A 57 -3.71 -10.94 -5.92
C PRO A 57 -5.14 -10.41 -6.10
N ASP A 58 -5.88 -11.02 -7.01
CA ASP A 58 -7.29 -10.70 -7.22
C ASP A 58 -8.15 -11.58 -6.32
N PRO A 59 -8.87 -11.02 -5.33
CA PRO A 59 -9.72 -11.83 -4.45
C PRO A 59 -10.89 -12.50 -5.18
N GLU A 60 -11.26 -12.04 -6.38
CA GLU A 60 -12.38 -12.59 -7.16
C GLU A 60 -11.97 -13.73 -8.11
N SER A 61 -10.66 -14.04 -8.21
CA SER A 61 -10.14 -15.03 -9.15
C SER A 61 -9.06 -15.91 -8.50
N GLU A 62 -9.26 -17.23 -8.52
CA GLU A 62 -8.26 -18.18 -7.99
C GLU A 62 -6.96 -18.09 -8.79
N GLY A 63 -5.88 -17.62 -8.14
CA GLY A 63 -4.58 -17.37 -8.78
C GLY A 63 -4.53 -16.15 -9.69
N GLY A 64 -5.63 -15.39 -9.80
CA GLY A 64 -5.71 -14.16 -10.57
C GLY A 64 -4.91 -13.02 -9.94
N LYS A 65 -4.54 -12.05 -10.77
CA LYS A 65 -3.93 -10.79 -10.34
C LYS A 65 -4.70 -9.64 -10.97
N ARG A 66 -4.83 -8.54 -10.23
CA ARG A 66 -5.45 -7.31 -10.72
C ARG A 66 -4.46 -6.15 -10.67
N ASP A 67 -4.53 -5.29 -11.69
CA ASP A 67 -3.70 -4.10 -11.82
C ASP A 67 -4.46 -2.88 -11.29
N ILE A 68 -3.85 -2.18 -10.35
CA ILE A 68 -4.33 -0.90 -9.85
C ILE A 68 -3.37 0.18 -10.36
N LEU A 69 -3.87 1.03 -11.25
CA LEU A 69 -3.07 2.06 -11.90
C LEU A 69 -3.18 3.39 -11.13
N PHE A 70 -2.03 4.03 -10.93
CA PHE A 70 -1.92 5.35 -10.34
C PHE A 70 -1.06 6.24 -11.22
N LYS A 71 -1.57 7.41 -11.59
CA LYS A 71 -0.76 8.45 -12.20
C LYS A 71 -0.18 9.35 -11.12
N VAL A 72 1.10 9.70 -11.27
CA VAL A 72 1.80 10.59 -10.34
C VAL A 72 1.35 12.02 -10.61
N GLY A 73 0.94 12.73 -9.56
CA GLY A 73 0.46 14.11 -9.66
C GLY A 73 -0.99 14.25 -10.14
N GLU A 74 -1.73 13.15 -10.28
CA GLU A 74 -3.17 13.17 -10.61
C GLU A 74 -3.98 12.46 -9.50
N GLU A 75 -5.20 12.94 -9.26
CA GLU A 75 -6.16 12.23 -8.41
C GLU A 75 -6.79 11.06 -9.18
N SER A 76 -6.93 9.91 -8.52
CA SER A 76 -7.66 8.77 -9.06
C SER A 76 -8.55 8.12 -8.00
N VAL A 77 -9.50 7.31 -8.45
CA VAL A 77 -10.27 6.42 -7.58
C VAL A 77 -9.72 5.01 -7.77
N ALA A 78 -9.35 4.36 -6.67
CA ALA A 78 -8.85 3.00 -6.68
C ALA A 78 -9.66 2.13 -5.72
N VAL A 79 -9.95 0.89 -6.12
CA VAL A 79 -10.52 -0.09 -5.21
C VAL A 79 -9.38 -0.65 -4.37
N GLY A 80 -9.40 -0.35 -3.06
CA GLY A 80 -8.41 -0.85 -2.13
C GLY A 80 -8.46 -2.38 -1.97
N PRO A 81 -7.51 -2.97 -1.24
CA PRO A 81 -7.49 -4.42 -0.96
C PRO A 81 -8.80 -4.92 -0.30
N ILE A 82 -9.46 -4.05 0.48
CA ILE A 82 -10.71 -4.36 1.21
C ILE A 82 -11.96 -4.16 0.31
N GLY A 83 -11.79 -3.93 -1.01
CA GLY A 83 -12.92 -3.72 -1.94
C GLY A 83 -13.59 -2.35 -1.84
N VAL A 84 -13.08 -1.47 -0.99
CA VAL A 84 -13.61 -0.12 -0.77
C VAL A 84 -12.99 0.86 -1.77
N PRO A 85 -13.77 1.69 -2.49
CA PRO A 85 -13.22 2.73 -3.34
C PRO A 85 -12.58 3.83 -2.49
N ILE A 86 -11.32 4.14 -2.76
CA ILE A 86 -10.52 5.12 -2.04
C ILE A 86 -10.09 6.18 -3.06
N LYS A 87 -10.30 7.46 -2.74
CA LYS A 87 -9.71 8.56 -3.50
C LYS A 87 -8.23 8.63 -3.18
N LYS A 88 -7.40 8.75 -4.21
CA LYS A 88 -5.96 8.62 -4.07
C LYS A 88 -5.23 9.66 -4.89
N PHE A 89 -4.23 10.29 -4.28
CA PHE A 89 -3.27 11.17 -4.96
C PHE A 89 -1.87 10.63 -4.71
N THR A 90 -1.07 10.50 -5.76
CA THR A 90 0.25 9.86 -5.68
C THR A 90 1.37 10.86 -5.97
N THR A 91 2.37 10.93 -5.11
CA THR A 91 3.59 11.70 -5.34
C THR A 91 4.84 10.82 -5.22
N LYS A 92 5.94 11.29 -5.83
CA LYS A 92 7.27 10.68 -5.70
C LYS A 92 8.25 11.73 -5.23
N GLU A 93 8.96 11.42 -4.16
CA GLU A 93 9.91 12.32 -3.50
C GLU A 93 11.18 11.54 -3.15
N GLY A 94 12.23 11.69 -3.96
CA GLY A 94 13.49 10.97 -3.73
C GLY A 94 13.30 9.44 -3.73
N ASN A 95 13.51 8.81 -2.58
CA ASN A 95 13.35 7.37 -2.36
C ASN A 95 11.94 6.98 -1.86
N LYS A 96 10.98 7.91 -1.86
CA LYS A 96 9.61 7.71 -1.36
C LYS A 96 8.58 7.74 -2.47
N LEU A 97 7.68 6.77 -2.45
CA LEU A 97 6.42 6.76 -3.16
C LEU A 97 5.30 6.98 -2.14
N ILE A 98 4.60 8.11 -2.25
CA ILE A 98 3.65 8.60 -1.24
C ILE A 98 2.25 8.58 -1.83
N PHE A 99 1.31 8.07 -1.06
CA PHE A 99 -0.10 8.04 -1.41
C PHE A 99 -0.90 8.78 -0.35
N HIS A 100 -1.63 9.80 -0.79
CA HIS A 100 -2.64 10.47 0.02
C HIS A 100 -3.98 9.81 -0.29
N GLU A 101 -4.59 9.20 0.70
CA GLU A 101 -5.76 8.34 0.55
C GLU A 101 -6.92 8.90 1.39
N THR A 102 -8.12 8.91 0.82
CA THR A 102 -9.35 9.28 1.52
C THR A 102 -10.40 8.20 1.31
N ALA A 103 -10.81 7.56 2.40
CA ALA A 103 -11.85 6.55 2.43
C ALA A 103 -13.26 7.18 2.30
N PRO A 104 -14.30 6.40 1.95
CA PRO A 104 -15.66 6.93 1.79
C PRO A 104 -16.27 7.54 3.06
N ASN A 105 -15.83 7.08 4.24
CA ASN A 105 -16.22 7.64 5.53
C ASN A 105 -15.52 8.99 5.85
N GLY A 106 -14.69 9.50 4.93
CA GLY A 106 -13.92 10.72 5.10
C GLY A 106 -12.61 10.55 5.86
N ALA A 107 -12.31 9.35 6.38
CA ALA A 107 -11.03 9.07 7.02
C ALA A 107 -9.88 9.21 6.00
N LYS A 108 -8.79 9.85 6.43
CA LYS A 108 -7.66 10.17 5.58
C LYS A 108 -6.43 9.48 6.12
N ASN A 109 -5.68 8.82 5.23
CA ASN A 109 -4.38 8.28 5.58
C ASN A 109 -3.33 8.65 4.54
N ILE A 110 -2.07 8.61 4.98
CA ILE A 110 -0.91 8.70 4.10
C ILE A 110 -0.25 7.33 4.11
N THR A 111 0.00 6.76 2.94
CA THR A 111 0.81 5.56 2.79
C THR A 111 2.15 5.96 2.17
N VAL A 112 3.25 5.73 2.88
CA VAL A 112 4.61 5.96 2.39
C VAL A 112 5.26 4.61 2.13
N ARG A 113 5.84 4.47 0.93
CA ARG A 113 6.72 3.36 0.56
C ARG A 113 8.11 3.93 0.34
N GLU A 114 9.01 3.64 1.27
CA GLU A 114 10.37 4.18 1.26
C GLU A 114 11.37 3.07 0.97
N LEU A 115 12.20 3.26 -0.07
CA LEU A 115 13.29 2.34 -0.34
C LEU A 115 14.48 2.63 0.59
N GLN A 116 14.96 1.58 1.27
CA GLN A 116 16.13 1.59 2.13
C GLN A 116 17.02 0.40 1.74
N GLY A 117 17.95 0.63 0.82
CA GLY A 117 18.80 -0.44 0.28
C GLY A 117 17.99 -1.49 -0.49
N ASP A 118 18.05 -2.75 -0.03
CA ASP A 118 17.33 -3.91 -0.55
C ASP A 118 15.89 -4.05 -0.01
N LYS A 119 15.53 -3.21 0.96
CA LYS A 119 14.22 -3.23 1.64
C LYS A 119 13.34 -2.06 1.22
N MET A 120 12.04 -2.24 1.42
CA MET A 120 11.06 -1.17 1.39
C MET A 120 10.35 -1.13 2.74
N ILE A 121 10.31 0.05 3.35
CA ILE A 121 9.49 0.30 4.53
C ILE A 121 8.15 0.84 4.06
N LEU A 122 7.07 0.17 4.44
CA LEU A 122 5.71 0.62 4.22
C LEU A 122 5.17 1.18 5.54
N THR A 123 4.81 2.46 5.53
CA THR A 123 4.16 3.12 6.66
C THR A 123 2.79 3.63 6.23
N LYS A 124 1.74 3.27 6.97
CA LYS A 124 0.41 3.86 6.86
C LYS A 124 0.15 4.73 8.08
N THR A 125 -0.24 5.98 7.88
CA THR A 125 -0.48 6.95 8.95
C THR A 125 -1.89 7.51 8.83
N ASP A 126 -2.71 7.40 9.87
CA ASP A 126 -3.96 8.16 9.96
C ASP A 126 -3.64 9.64 10.15
N VAL A 127 -4.20 10.51 9.30
CA VAL A 127 -3.86 11.94 9.26
C VAL A 127 -4.36 12.67 10.50
N VAL A 128 -5.46 12.21 11.11
CA VAL A 128 -6.10 12.90 12.24
C VAL A 128 -5.37 12.61 13.55
N SER A 129 -5.11 11.34 13.84
CA SER A 129 -4.50 10.90 15.09
C SER A 129 -2.97 10.76 15.04
N GLY A 130 -2.39 10.66 13.84
CA GLY A 130 -0.97 10.36 13.64
C GLY A 130 -0.59 8.90 13.92
N VAL A 131 -1.55 8.03 14.25
CA VAL A 131 -1.29 6.61 14.51
C VAL A 131 -0.80 5.93 13.24
N THR A 132 0.24 5.10 13.38
CA THR A 132 0.90 4.44 12.26
C THR A 132 0.81 2.93 12.32
N GLY A 133 0.68 2.29 11.15
CA GLY A 133 0.96 0.88 10.93
C GLY A 133 2.19 0.70 10.04
N ILE A 134 3.10 -0.22 10.38
CA ILE A 134 4.39 -0.38 9.68
C ILE A 134 4.66 -1.85 9.32
N CYS A 135 5.10 -2.09 8.09
CA CYS A 135 5.73 -3.36 7.70
C CYS A 135 6.98 -3.14 6.84
N VAL A 136 7.83 -4.17 6.80
CA VAL A 136 9.02 -4.23 5.96
C VAL A 136 8.80 -5.21 4.83
N CYS A 137 9.03 -4.77 3.60
CA CYS A 137 9.02 -5.62 2.42
C CYS A 137 10.45 -5.86 1.93
N LYS A 138 10.71 -7.09 1.46
CA LYS A 138 11.92 -7.43 0.70
C LYS A 138 11.57 -7.60 -0.77
N ARG A 139 12.50 -7.19 -1.62
CA ARG A 139 12.41 -7.45 -3.06
C ARG A 139 12.72 -8.92 -3.31
N GLU A 140 11.88 -9.61 -4.08
CA GLU A 140 12.24 -10.94 -4.56
C GLU A 140 13.38 -10.81 -5.57
N GLU A 141 14.43 -11.60 -5.37
CA GLU A 141 15.49 -11.72 -6.38
C GLU A 141 14.88 -12.36 -7.63
N SER A 142 15.05 -11.68 -8.76
CA SER A 142 14.74 -12.31 -10.05
C SER A 142 15.73 -13.46 -10.22
N LYS A 143 15.23 -14.69 -10.23
CA LYS A 143 15.98 -15.84 -10.75
C LYS A 143 16.14 -15.61 -12.26
N LEU A 144 17.16 -14.85 -12.64
CA LEU A 144 17.70 -14.84 -14.00
C LEU A 144 18.57 -16.08 -14.18
#